data_AF-A0A4R5H0E6-F1
#
_entry.id   AF-A0A4R5H0E6-F1
#
_cell.length_a   1.000
_cell.length_b   1.000
_cell.length_c   1.000
_cell.angle_alpha   90.00
_cell.angle_beta   90.00
_cell.angle_gamma   90.00
#
_symmetry.space_group_name_H-M   'P 1'
#
loop_
_entity.id
_entity.type
_entity.pdbx_description
1 polymer ?
#
loop_
_entity_poly.entity_id
_entity_poly.type
_entity_poly.pdbx_seq_one_letter_code
_entity_poly.pdbx_strand_id
1 'polypeptide(L)'
;MLIDRMLPDMDGASVCTKIRQTSDVPVLMLTGKVSSQDLVDGLEAGADEYIKKPFSHVELMARIKAHLRRTKVSTQTNTIKAVGSYQIDAKAKQISFAKHKLKLTKTEYDLLYKLLSYPECVFTREQLFTAVFNYNSDSSDRTVDVHLHNVKRKISAISQSHHGITAIYGVGYKLSLE
;
A
#
# COMPACT_ATOMS: atom_id res chain seq x y z
N MET A 1 8.12 -6.03 8.81
CA MET A 1 9.01 -5.46 9.84
C MET A 1 10.35 -6.16 9.78
N LEU A 2 11.43 -5.44 10.04
CA LEU A 2 12.79 -5.97 10.12
C LEU A 2 13.26 -5.93 11.58
N ILE A 3 13.77 -7.03 12.09
CA ILE A 3 14.32 -7.13 13.46
C ILE A 3 15.74 -7.67 13.38
N ASP A 4 16.69 -7.06 14.10
CA ASP A 4 17.99 -7.70 14.36
C ASP A 4 17.83 -8.74 15.47
N ARG A 5 18.43 -9.93 15.31
CA ARG A 5 18.42 -10.94 16.38
C ARG A 5 19.20 -10.44 17.60
N MET A 6 20.33 -9.77 17.39
CA MET A 6 21.23 -9.35 18.46
C MET A 6 20.99 -7.88 18.82
N LEU A 7 19.83 -7.56 19.41
CA LEU A 7 19.63 -6.22 19.97
C LEU A 7 20.38 -6.11 21.30
N PRO A 8 20.88 -4.91 21.65
CA PRO A 8 21.66 -4.71 22.86
C PRO A 8 20.87 -4.99 24.15
N ASP A 9 19.57 -4.68 24.16
CA ASP A 9 18.75 -4.70 25.38
C ASP A 9 17.84 -5.95 25.50
N MET A 10 17.57 -6.64 24.39
CA MET A 10 16.63 -7.78 24.36
C MET A 10 16.89 -8.69 23.16
N ASP A 11 16.63 -9.99 23.30
CA ASP A 11 16.75 -10.91 22.16
C ASP A 11 15.64 -10.66 21.12
N GLY A 12 16.03 -10.59 19.84
CA GLY A 12 15.11 -10.30 18.74
C GLY A 12 13.99 -11.34 18.59
N ALA A 13 14.20 -12.59 19.03
CA ALA A 13 13.13 -13.57 19.11
C ALA A 13 12.10 -13.24 20.17
N SER A 14 12.51 -12.79 21.36
CA SER A 14 11.58 -12.35 22.40
C SER A 14 10.72 -11.17 21.93
N VAL A 15 11.32 -10.23 21.17
CA VAL A 15 10.58 -9.16 20.48
C VAL A 15 9.52 -9.75 19.54
N CYS A 16 9.91 -10.71 18.70
CA CYS A 16 9.01 -11.36 17.74
C CYS A 16 7.83 -12.03 18.45
N THR A 17 8.10 -12.81 19.50
CA THR A 17 7.06 -13.45 20.31
C THR A 17 6.09 -12.43 20.89
N LYS A 18 6.59 -11.30 21.40
CA LYS A 18 5.74 -10.23 21.96
C LYS A 18 4.85 -9.60 20.88
N ILE A 19 5.38 -9.39 19.69
CA ILE A 19 4.63 -8.82 18.57
C ILE A 19 3.55 -9.80 18.09
N ARG A 20 3.86 -11.10 18.03
CA ARG A 20 2.88 -12.15 17.66
C ARG A 20 1.70 -12.27 18.61
N GLN A 21 1.81 -11.80 19.85
CA GLN A 21 0.67 -11.73 20.76
C GLN A 21 -0.38 -10.70 20.32
N THR A 22 -0.03 -9.74 19.43
CA THR A 22 -0.90 -8.61 19.07
C THR A 22 -0.96 -8.31 17.57
N SER A 23 -0.09 -8.92 16.75
CA SER A 23 0.04 -8.58 15.33
C SER A 23 0.61 -9.72 14.48
N ASP A 24 -0.01 -9.91 13.31
CA ASP A 24 0.44 -10.82 12.24
C ASP A 24 1.29 -10.11 11.18
N VAL A 25 1.87 -8.95 11.49
CA VAL A 25 2.76 -8.25 10.55
C VAL A 25 3.92 -9.16 10.14
N PRO A 26 4.28 -9.28 8.85
CA PRO A 26 5.42 -10.10 8.46
C PRO A 26 6.72 -9.64 9.15
N VAL A 27 7.46 -10.57 9.73
CA VAL A 27 8.72 -10.33 10.44
C VAL A 27 9.86 -11.03 9.72
N LEU A 28 10.82 -10.23 9.24
CA LEU A 28 12.08 -10.74 8.74
C LEU A 28 13.16 -10.47 9.80
N MET A 29 13.85 -11.53 10.22
CA MET A 29 14.89 -11.45 11.24
C MET A 29 16.29 -11.46 10.61
N LEU A 30 17.12 -10.49 10.97
CA LEU A 30 18.49 -10.38 10.53
C LEU A 30 19.41 -11.03 11.56
N THR A 31 20.31 -11.92 11.15
CA THR A 31 21.19 -12.61 12.09
C THR A 31 22.63 -12.63 11.59
N GLY A 32 23.59 -12.46 12.52
CA GLY A 32 25.00 -12.80 12.30
C GLY A 32 25.32 -14.25 12.69
N LYS A 33 24.46 -14.90 13.49
CA LYS A 33 24.63 -16.29 13.92
C LYS A 33 24.14 -17.26 12.86
N VAL A 34 24.90 -18.33 12.67
CA VAL A 34 24.70 -19.32 11.60
C VAL A 34 24.33 -20.71 12.13
N SER A 35 24.16 -20.86 13.44
CA SER A 35 23.83 -22.17 13.98
C SER A 35 22.41 -22.55 13.54
N SER A 36 22.21 -23.82 13.21
CA SER A 36 20.89 -24.35 12.86
C SER A 36 19.89 -24.15 14.00
N GLN A 37 20.36 -24.15 15.25
CA GLN A 37 19.52 -23.95 16.42
C GLN A 37 18.97 -22.50 16.49
N ASP A 38 19.82 -21.48 16.27
CA ASP A 38 19.38 -20.08 16.32
C ASP A 38 18.33 -19.75 15.23
N LEU A 39 18.38 -20.47 14.10
CA LEU A 39 17.40 -20.38 13.02
C LEU A 39 16.07 -21.01 13.42
N VAL A 40 16.10 -22.21 14.01
CA VAL A 40 14.91 -22.93 14.48
C VAL A 40 14.19 -22.13 15.55
N ASP A 41 14.89 -21.71 16.61
CA ASP A 41 14.31 -20.97 17.73
C ASP A 41 13.60 -19.69 17.27
N GLY A 42 14.14 -19.09 16.22
CA GLY A 42 13.60 -17.92 15.57
C GLY A 42 12.30 -18.09 14.81
N LEU A 43 12.26 -19.14 14.00
CA LEU A 43 11.07 -19.50 13.24
C LEU A 43 9.96 -19.92 14.21
N GLU A 44 10.29 -20.65 15.27
CA GLU A 44 9.35 -21.00 16.35
C GLU A 44 8.85 -19.78 17.12
N ALA A 45 9.68 -18.74 17.29
CA ALA A 45 9.27 -17.46 17.85
C ALA A 45 8.31 -16.65 16.93
N GLY A 46 8.04 -17.15 15.73
CA GLY A 46 7.08 -16.60 14.77
C GLY A 46 7.69 -15.70 13.70
N ALA A 47 9.00 -15.74 13.47
CA ALA A 47 9.61 -15.05 12.34
C ALA A 47 9.20 -15.71 11.01
N ASP A 48 8.88 -14.91 9.99
CA ASP A 48 8.52 -15.42 8.65
C ASP A 48 9.74 -15.81 7.83
N GLU A 49 10.87 -15.17 8.09
CA GLU A 49 12.12 -15.46 7.41
C GLU A 49 13.34 -14.96 8.19
N TYR A 50 14.45 -15.67 8.00
CA TYR A 50 15.77 -15.28 8.49
C TYR A 50 16.69 -14.87 7.34
N ILE A 51 17.40 -13.76 7.54
CA ILE A 51 18.40 -13.25 6.61
C ILE A 51 19.75 -13.20 7.32
N LYS A 52 20.69 -14.00 6.82
CA LYS A 52 22.05 -14.06 7.34
C LYS A 52 22.86 -12.84 6.89
N LYS A 53 23.62 -12.24 7.81
CA LYS A 53 24.63 -11.21 7.51
C LYS A 53 25.96 -11.86 7.09
N PRO A 54 26.70 -11.28 6.12
CA PRO A 54 26.33 -10.12 5.32
C PRO A 54 25.32 -10.47 4.22
N PHE A 55 24.44 -9.52 3.87
CA PHE A 55 23.49 -9.62 2.78
C PHE A 55 23.59 -8.40 1.86
N SER A 56 23.15 -8.54 0.61
CA SER A 56 23.10 -7.39 -0.31
C SER A 56 21.81 -6.59 -0.13
N HIS A 57 21.85 -5.30 -0.46
CA HIS A 57 20.64 -4.47 -0.47
C HIS A 57 19.58 -5.00 -1.44
N VAL A 58 20.01 -5.46 -2.63
CA VAL A 58 19.12 -6.01 -3.66
C VAL A 58 18.40 -7.27 -3.16
N GLU A 59 19.11 -8.16 -2.49
CA GLU A 59 18.55 -9.38 -1.90
C GLU A 59 17.52 -9.06 -0.81
N LEU A 60 17.86 -8.18 0.13
CA LEU A 60 16.95 -7.77 1.19
C LEU A 60 15.65 -7.18 0.62
N MET A 61 15.78 -6.30 -0.38
CA MET A 61 14.63 -5.69 -1.05
C MET A 61 13.76 -6.72 -1.78
N ALA A 62 14.36 -7.74 -2.40
CA ALA A 62 13.62 -8.81 -3.05
C ALA A 62 12.79 -9.64 -2.04
N ARG A 63 13.39 -9.99 -0.89
CA ARG A 63 12.72 -10.73 0.19
C ARG A 63 11.57 -9.94 0.81
N ILE A 64 11.78 -8.64 1.09
CA ILE A 64 10.72 -7.74 1.59
C ILE A 64 9.53 -7.71 0.61
N LYS A 65 9.80 -7.54 -0.69
CA LYS A 65 8.74 -7.53 -1.72
C LYS A 65 7.99 -8.85 -1.79
N ALA A 66 8.68 -9.99 -1.64
CA ALA A 66 8.06 -11.31 -1.66
C ALA A 66 7.09 -11.51 -0.50
N HIS A 67 7.44 -11.11 0.72
CA HIS A 67 6.57 -11.21 1.89
C HIS A 67 5.35 -10.28 1.79
N LEU A 68 5.55 -9.03 1.40
CA LEU A 68 4.44 -8.08 1.21
C LEU A 68 3.43 -8.56 0.15
N ARG A 69 3.88 -9.29 -0.87
CA ARG A 69 2.99 -9.90 -1.86
C ARG A 69 2.12 -10.99 -1.23
N ARG A 70 2.66 -11.83 -0.34
CA ARG A 70 1.89 -12.89 0.35
C ARG A 70 0.85 -12.31 1.32
N THR A 71 1.18 -11.24 2.04
CA THR A 71 0.24 -10.56 2.94
C THR A 71 -0.96 -9.98 2.16
N LYS A 72 -0.75 -9.48 0.94
CA LYS A 72 -1.83 -9.01 0.06
C LYS A 72 -2.77 -10.13 -0.42
N VAL A 73 -2.29 -11.37 -0.51
CA VAL A 73 -3.12 -12.52 -0.95
C VAL A 73 -4.08 -12.96 0.16
N SER A 74 -3.67 -12.88 1.43
CA SER A 74 -4.55 -13.22 2.58
C SER A 74 -5.73 -12.25 2.73
N THR A 75 -5.61 -11.01 2.25
CA THR A 75 -6.71 -10.02 2.22
C THR A 75 -7.66 -10.14 1.00
N GLN A 76 -7.55 -11.20 0.19
CA GLN A 76 -8.46 -11.45 -0.95
C GLN A 76 -9.75 -12.20 -0.57
N THR A 77 -10.35 -11.91 0.59
CA THR A 77 -11.81 -12.00 0.67
C THR A 77 -12.39 -10.97 -0.31
N ASN A 78 -13.54 -11.26 -0.93
CA ASN A 78 -14.31 -10.34 -1.79
C ASN A 78 -14.81 -9.11 -0.98
N THR A 79 -13.92 -8.36 -0.38
CA THR A 79 -14.23 -7.28 0.56
C THR A 79 -14.32 -6.01 -0.24
N ILE A 80 -15.56 -5.63 -0.59
CA ILE A 80 -15.86 -4.26 -0.96
C ILE A 80 -15.38 -3.38 0.20
N LYS A 81 -14.33 -2.60 -0.02
CA LYS A 81 -13.75 -1.72 1.00
C LYS A 81 -14.51 -0.41 1.00
N ALA A 82 -15.16 -0.07 2.12
CA ALA A 82 -15.77 1.24 2.31
C ALA A 82 -14.73 2.26 2.78
N VAL A 83 -14.73 3.45 2.18
CA VAL A 83 -13.84 4.58 2.51
C VAL A 83 -14.65 5.88 2.40
N GLY A 84 -15.15 6.39 3.52
CA GLY A 84 -16.11 7.51 3.53
C GLY A 84 -17.35 7.17 2.69
N SER A 85 -17.74 8.08 1.80
CA SER A 85 -18.83 7.85 0.83
C SER A 85 -18.48 6.92 -0.35
N TYR A 86 -17.24 6.43 -0.42
CA TYR A 86 -16.78 5.53 -1.48
C TYR A 86 -16.86 4.06 -1.09
N GLN A 87 -17.15 3.21 -2.07
CA GLN A 87 -17.04 1.76 -1.96
C GLN A 87 -16.16 1.25 -3.09
N ILE A 88 -15.17 0.43 -2.76
CA ILE A 88 -14.14 -0.06 -3.68
C ILE A 88 -14.24 -1.58 -3.78
N ASP A 89 -14.61 -2.08 -4.95
CA ASP A 89 -14.44 -3.47 -5.32
C ASP A 89 -13.16 -3.60 -6.16
N ALA A 90 -12.05 -3.91 -5.50
CA ALA A 90 -10.75 -4.02 -6.15
C ALA A 90 -10.67 -5.20 -7.14
N LYS A 91 -11.47 -6.25 -6.93
CA LYS A 91 -11.48 -7.43 -7.80
C LYS A 91 -12.27 -7.16 -9.07
N ALA A 92 -13.43 -6.52 -8.95
CA ALA A 92 -14.23 -6.10 -10.10
C ALA A 92 -13.66 -4.85 -10.79
N LYS A 93 -12.66 -4.20 -10.20
CA LYS A 93 -12.14 -2.87 -10.58
C LYS A 93 -13.26 -1.83 -10.68
N GLN A 94 -14.06 -1.72 -9.61
CA GLN A 94 -15.19 -0.82 -9.55
C GLN A 94 -15.11 0.07 -8.32
N ILE A 95 -15.47 1.34 -8.50
CA ILE A 95 -15.62 2.30 -7.41
C ILE A 95 -17.03 2.86 -7.52
N SER A 96 -17.74 2.86 -6.39
CA SER A 96 -19.04 3.51 -6.24
C SER A 96 -18.91 4.69 -5.29
N PHE A 97 -19.70 5.73 -5.51
CA PHE A 97 -19.83 6.88 -4.63
C PHE A 97 -21.30 7.05 -4.23
N ALA A 98 -21.58 7.21 -2.93
CA ALA A 98 -22.93 7.30 -2.40
C ALA A 98 -23.86 6.17 -2.92
N LYS A 99 -23.34 4.93 -2.98
CA LYS A 99 -24.02 3.72 -3.52
C LYS A 99 -24.27 3.71 -5.03
N HIS A 100 -23.82 4.71 -5.78
CA HIS A 100 -23.91 4.74 -7.24
C HIS A 100 -22.55 4.41 -7.88
N LYS A 101 -22.56 3.48 -8.85
CA LYS A 101 -21.35 3.05 -9.55
C LYS A 101 -20.80 4.16 -10.46
N LEU A 102 -19.51 4.47 -10.32
CA LEU A 102 -18.83 5.43 -11.18
C LEU A 102 -18.42 4.77 -12.50
N LYS A 103 -18.75 5.41 -13.63
CA LYS A 103 -18.29 5.00 -14.97
C LYS A 103 -16.89 5.57 -15.24
N LEU A 104 -15.86 4.92 -14.67
CA LEU A 104 -14.47 5.36 -14.79
C LEU A 104 -13.76 4.67 -15.96
N THR A 105 -12.85 5.39 -16.61
CA THR A 105 -11.84 4.76 -17.49
C THR A 105 -10.79 4.06 -16.63
N LYS A 106 -9.92 3.24 -17.25
CA LYS A 106 -8.84 2.57 -16.54
C LYS A 106 -7.96 3.55 -15.74
N THR A 107 -7.49 4.61 -16.39
CA THR A 107 -6.63 5.62 -15.78
C THR A 107 -7.32 6.37 -14.64
N GLU A 108 -8.59 6.72 -14.83
CA GLU A 108 -9.38 7.39 -13.80
C GLU A 108 -9.62 6.49 -12.59
N TYR A 109 -9.90 5.21 -12.81
CA TYR A 109 -10.01 4.20 -11.76
C TYR A 109 -8.69 4.09 -10.99
N ASP A 110 -7.58 3.91 -11.69
CA ASP A 110 -6.26 3.70 -11.06
C ASP A 110 -5.83 4.93 -10.24
N LEU A 111 -6.08 6.15 -10.75
CA LEU A 111 -5.83 7.40 -10.01
C LEU A 111 -6.71 7.52 -8.76
N LEU A 112 -8.02 7.32 -8.90
CA LEU A 112 -8.95 7.42 -7.77
C LEU A 112 -8.68 6.33 -6.73
N TYR A 113 -8.40 5.10 -7.18
CA TYR A 113 -8.02 3.98 -6.32
C TYR A 113 -6.75 4.30 -5.52
N LYS A 114 -5.73 4.90 -6.16
CA LYS A 114 -4.50 5.31 -5.49
C LYS A 114 -4.78 6.33 -4.38
N LEU A 115 -5.57 7.36 -4.66
CA LEU A 115 -5.95 8.38 -3.67
C LEU A 115 -6.76 7.78 -2.52
N LEU A 116 -7.77 6.95 -2.81
CA LEU A 116 -8.60 6.30 -1.79
C LEU A 116 -7.85 5.23 -0.97
N SER A 117 -6.76 4.68 -1.50
CA SER A 117 -5.92 3.72 -0.78
C SER A 117 -5.10 4.39 0.32
N TYR A 118 -4.85 5.70 0.21
CA TYR A 118 -4.08 6.50 1.16
C TYR A 118 -4.74 7.87 1.38
N PRO A 119 -5.90 7.92 2.06
CA PRO A 119 -6.58 9.18 2.37
C PRO A 119 -5.67 10.11 3.18
N GLU A 120 -5.89 11.41 3.08
CA GLU A 120 -5.10 12.47 3.72
C GLU A 120 -3.63 12.61 3.26
N CYS A 121 -3.12 11.68 2.44
CA CYS A 121 -1.78 11.79 1.86
C CYS A 121 -1.79 12.71 0.63
N VAL A 122 -0.79 13.60 0.56
CA VAL A 122 -0.52 14.42 -0.63
C VAL A 122 0.38 13.65 -1.58
N PHE A 123 -0.04 13.50 -2.83
CA PHE A 123 0.76 12.92 -3.91
C PHE A 123 1.15 13.99 -4.92
N THR A 124 2.42 13.98 -5.35
CA THR A 124 2.86 14.85 -6.45
C THR A 124 2.25 14.38 -7.79
N ARG A 125 2.20 15.28 -8.77
CA ARG A 125 1.74 14.92 -10.14
C ARG A 125 2.57 13.81 -10.74
N GLU A 126 3.89 13.90 -10.58
CA GLU A 126 4.83 12.86 -11.00
C GLU A 126 4.52 11.51 -10.33
N GLN A 127 4.30 11.49 -9.00
CA GLN A 127 3.96 10.25 -8.30
C GLN A 127 2.65 9.63 -8.79
N LEU A 128 1.62 10.45 -9.03
CA LEU A 128 0.34 9.98 -9.58
C LEU A 128 0.50 9.50 -11.02
N PHE A 129 1.30 10.21 -11.81
CA PHE A 129 1.59 9.87 -13.18
C PHE A 129 2.32 8.53 -13.27
N THR A 130 3.47 8.38 -12.61
CA THR A 130 4.27 7.14 -12.61
C THR A 130 3.50 5.95 -12.02
N ALA A 131 2.57 6.18 -11.10
CA ALA A 131 1.76 5.11 -10.53
C ALA A 131 0.73 4.51 -11.50
N VAL A 132 0.30 5.27 -12.52
CA VAL A 132 -0.83 4.91 -13.40
C VAL A 132 -0.43 4.80 -14.87
N PHE A 133 0.56 5.58 -15.28
CA PHE A 133 1.12 5.59 -16.63
C PHE A 133 2.45 4.84 -16.64
N ASN A 134 2.61 3.92 -17.59
CA ASN A 134 3.88 3.25 -17.80
C ASN A 134 4.92 4.26 -18.32
N TYR A 135 6.20 4.05 -18.00
CA TYR A 135 7.34 4.89 -18.41
C TYR A 135 7.43 5.20 -19.92
N ASN A 136 6.70 4.47 -20.78
CA ASN A 136 6.69 4.63 -22.24
C ASN A 136 5.50 5.45 -22.77
N SER A 137 4.77 6.19 -21.94
CA SER A 137 3.74 7.09 -22.46
C SER A 137 4.34 8.45 -22.81
N ASP A 138 4.13 8.93 -24.04
CA ASP A 138 4.46 10.31 -24.48
C ASP A 138 3.62 11.40 -23.77
N SER A 139 2.91 11.03 -22.71
CA SER A 139 2.05 11.91 -21.93
C SER A 139 2.85 12.65 -20.86
N SER A 140 2.45 13.88 -20.57
CA SER A 140 2.99 14.64 -19.44
C SER A 140 2.24 14.32 -18.14
N ASP A 141 2.90 14.52 -17.00
CA ASP A 141 2.29 14.53 -15.66
C ASP A 141 1.07 15.47 -15.54
N ARG A 142 0.97 16.49 -16.39
CA ARG A 142 -0.21 17.38 -16.52
C ARG A 142 -1.48 16.63 -16.93
N THR A 143 -1.38 15.47 -17.57
CA THR A 143 -2.53 14.63 -17.94
C THR A 143 -3.28 14.12 -16.71
N VAL A 144 -2.62 14.04 -15.55
CA VAL A 144 -3.27 13.71 -14.26
C VAL A 144 -4.39 14.70 -13.93
N ASP A 145 -4.17 15.99 -14.20
CA ASP A 145 -5.14 17.05 -13.90
C ASP A 145 -6.44 16.83 -14.70
N VAL A 146 -6.34 16.43 -15.97
CA VAL A 146 -7.48 16.16 -16.86
C VAL A 146 -8.28 14.95 -16.36
N HIS A 147 -7.61 13.85 -16.01
CA HIS A 147 -8.30 12.67 -15.52
C HIS A 147 -8.96 12.92 -14.15
N LEU A 148 -8.27 13.61 -13.23
CA LEU A 148 -8.87 13.96 -11.94
C LEU A 148 -10.02 14.94 -12.10
N HIS A 149 -9.95 15.87 -13.05
CA HIS A 149 -11.09 16.74 -13.39
C HIS A 149 -12.29 15.92 -13.89
N ASN A 150 -12.08 14.94 -14.76
CA ASN A 150 -13.16 14.07 -15.24
C ASN A 150 -13.74 13.20 -14.12
N VAL A 151 -12.90 12.68 -13.22
CA VAL A 151 -13.35 11.95 -12.02
C VAL A 151 -14.26 12.84 -11.16
N LYS A 152 -13.82 14.07 -10.85
CA LYS A 152 -14.61 15.03 -10.09
C LYS A 152 -15.96 15.28 -10.75
N ARG A 153 -15.99 15.53 -12.06
CA ARG A 153 -17.22 15.76 -12.82
C ARG A 153 -18.19 14.56 -12.74
N LYS A 154 -17.68 13.33 -12.83
CA LYS A 154 -18.48 12.10 -12.73
C LYS A 154 -19.07 11.91 -11.34
N ILE A 155 -18.35 12.30 -10.29
CA ILE A 155 -18.85 12.26 -8.91
C ILE A 155 -19.89 13.36 -8.69
N SER A 156 -19.60 14.59 -9.13
CA SER A 156 -20.52 15.72 -9.02
C SER A 156 -21.84 15.53 -9.78
N ALA A 157 -21.86 14.68 -10.82
CA ALA A 157 -23.08 14.30 -11.53
C ALA A 157 -24.00 13.37 -10.71
N ILE A 158 -23.48 12.70 -9.68
CA ILE A 158 -24.25 11.80 -8.80
C ILE A 158 -24.74 12.58 -7.58
N SER A 159 -23.87 13.37 -6.96
CA SER A 159 -24.23 14.19 -5.81
C SER A 159 -23.39 15.45 -5.76
N GLN A 160 -23.98 16.56 -5.30
CA GLN A 160 -23.25 17.79 -4.98
C GLN A 160 -22.39 17.68 -3.71
N SER A 161 -22.43 16.52 -3.03
CA SER A 161 -21.57 16.20 -1.89
C SER A 161 -20.09 16.40 -2.22
N HIS A 162 -19.29 16.77 -1.21
CA HIS A 162 -17.86 16.98 -1.39
C HIS A 162 -17.16 15.67 -1.76
N HIS A 163 -16.53 15.63 -2.93
CA HIS A 163 -15.79 14.47 -3.42
C HIS A 163 -14.43 14.28 -2.71
N GLY A 164 -13.99 15.23 -1.88
CA GLY A 164 -12.76 15.14 -1.11
C GLY A 164 -11.45 15.38 -1.88
N ILE A 165 -11.44 15.25 -3.21
CA ILE A 165 -10.26 15.47 -4.05
C ILE A 165 -9.89 16.96 -4.14
N THR A 166 -8.79 17.36 -3.52
CA THR A 166 -8.31 18.74 -3.47
C THR A 166 -6.95 18.87 -4.14
N ALA A 167 -6.77 19.93 -4.93
CA ALA A 167 -5.46 20.29 -5.48
C ALA A 167 -4.69 21.10 -4.43
N ILE A 168 -3.48 20.66 -4.10
CA ILE A 168 -2.56 21.41 -3.24
C ILE A 168 -1.62 22.19 -4.16
N TYR A 169 -1.73 23.52 -4.12
CA TYR A 169 -0.98 24.42 -4.99
C TYR A 169 0.52 24.15 -4.90
N GLY A 170 1.19 24.07 -6.05
CA GLY A 170 2.63 23.78 -6.13
C GLY A 170 3.05 22.34 -5.79
N VAL A 171 2.15 21.49 -5.29
CA VAL A 171 2.53 20.13 -4.83
C VAL A 171 1.84 19.03 -5.65
N GLY A 172 0.51 18.99 -5.69
CA GLY A 172 -0.21 17.90 -6.34
C GLY A 172 -1.63 17.74 -5.83
N TYR A 173 -2.02 16.52 -5.47
CA TYR A 173 -3.40 16.21 -5.07
C TYR A 173 -3.47 15.41 -3.77
N LYS A 174 -4.54 15.66 -3.02
CA LYS A 174 -4.94 14.92 -1.82
C LYS A 174 -6.40 14.53 -1.96
N LEU A 175 -6.78 13.39 -1.40
CA LEU A 175 -8.18 13.08 -1.15
C LEU A 175 -8.42 13.12 0.35
N SER A 176 -9.34 13.99 0.77
CA SER A 176 -9.77 14.10 2.17
C SER A 176 -11.11 13.39 2.35
N LEU A 177 -11.28 12.70 3.47
CA LEU A 177 -12.55 12.07 3.80
C LEU A 177 -13.33 13.01 4.72
N GLU A 178 -14.56 13.34 4.33
CA GLU A 178 -15.54 13.96 5.22
C GLU A 178 -16.28 12.89 6.04
#